data_AF-A0A415ZS18-F1
#
_entry.id   AF-A0A415ZS18-F1
#
_cell.length_a   1.000
_cell.length_b   1.000
_cell.length_c   1.000
_cell.angle_alpha   90.00
_cell.angle_beta   90.00
_cell.angle_gamma   90.00
#
_symmetry.space_group_name_H-M   'P 1'
#
loop_
_entity.id
_entity.type
_entity.pdbx_description
1 polymer ?
#
loop_
_entity_poly.entity_id
_entity_poly.type
_entity_poly.pdbx_seq_one_letter_code
_entity_poly.pdbx_strand_id
1 'polypeptide(L)'
;MTEKRTSSARARSGFTLAELLIVTGIVAILVAVSIPIMSGQVQKAKEVRAKAEARILCMALWMYLHDLDEQDIHPESWELMMDLGGSFRDLGENPLENYLDGEISEDVSIYSVYYSDTLESYEGILCEIGGIEVEALISGKTEIVNP
;
A
#
# COMPACT_ATOMS: atom_id res chain seq x y z
N MET A 1 -22.04 -42.19 63.06
CA MET A 1 -21.88 -42.33 61.60
C MET A 1 -21.91 -40.93 61.00
N THR A 2 -20.77 -40.26 60.80
CA THR A 2 -20.68 -39.00 60.03
C THR A 2 -19.23 -38.76 59.59
N GLU A 3 -19.10 -38.37 58.33
CA GLU A 3 -17.94 -38.56 57.45
C GLU A 3 -16.74 -37.63 57.69
N LYS A 4 -15.54 -38.18 57.50
CA LYS A 4 -14.26 -37.45 57.48
C LYS A 4 -14.06 -36.86 56.07
N ARG A 5 -14.38 -35.59 55.86
CA ARG A 5 -14.09 -34.89 54.59
C ARG A 5 -12.59 -34.71 54.43
N THR A 6 -11.96 -35.51 53.58
CA THR A 6 -10.57 -35.29 53.14
C THR A 6 -10.57 -34.18 52.08
N SER A 7 -10.12 -32.98 52.44
CA SER A 7 -9.83 -31.94 51.45
C SER A 7 -8.60 -32.34 50.65
N SER A 8 -8.77 -32.62 49.36
CA SER A 8 -7.65 -32.80 48.45
C SER A 8 -6.96 -31.44 48.28
N ALA A 9 -5.84 -31.22 48.97
CA ALA A 9 -4.98 -30.08 48.70
C ALA A 9 -4.47 -30.21 47.26
N ARG A 10 -5.04 -29.43 46.35
CA ARG A 10 -4.63 -29.42 44.95
C ARG A 10 -3.20 -28.87 44.93
N ALA A 11 -2.23 -29.73 44.61
CA ALA A 11 -0.84 -29.34 44.47
C ALA A 11 -0.76 -28.22 43.42
N ARG A 12 -0.52 -26.99 43.86
CA ARG A 12 -0.39 -25.84 42.96
C ARG A 12 1.03 -25.89 42.39
N SER A 13 1.16 -26.38 41.17
CA SER A 13 2.41 -26.36 40.42
C SER A 13 2.78 -24.90 40.10
N GLY A 14 3.87 -24.41 40.70
CA GLY A 14 4.48 -23.14 40.33
C GLY A 14 5.64 -23.37 39.35
N PHE A 15 5.90 -22.37 38.50
CA PHE A 15 7.07 -22.37 37.62
C PHE A 15 8.37 -22.30 38.42
N THR A 16 9.37 -23.08 38.04
CA THR A 16 10.72 -22.94 38.58
C THR A 16 11.44 -21.76 37.92
N LEU A 17 12.38 -21.15 38.64
CA LEU A 17 13.19 -20.05 38.11
C LEU A 17 14.02 -20.49 36.89
N ALA A 18 14.46 -21.75 36.89
CA ALA A 18 15.21 -22.35 35.78
C ALA A 18 14.36 -22.47 34.51
N GLU A 19 13.10 -22.91 34.61
CA GLU A 19 12.19 -22.97 33.46
C GLU A 19 11.98 -21.59 32.84
N LEU A 20 11.77 -20.56 33.67
CA LEU A 20 11.60 -19.20 33.18
C LEU A 20 12.88 -18.67 32.49
N LEU A 21 14.05 -19.01 33.01
CA LEU A 21 15.34 -18.57 32.48
C LEU A 21 15.63 -19.22 31.11
N ILE A 22 15.39 -20.52 30.97
CA ILE A 22 15.58 -21.21 29.69
C ILE A 22 14.61 -20.66 28.63
N VAL A 23 13.34 -20.47 28.99
CA VAL A 23 12.33 -19.95 28.05
C VAL A 23 12.67 -18.55 27.57
N THR A 24 13.01 -17.64 28.49
CA THR A 24 13.38 -16.26 28.12
C THR A 24 14.69 -16.23 27.33
N GLY A 25 15.65 -17.12 27.62
CA GLY A 25 16.87 -17.28 26.83
C GLY A 25 16.60 -17.70 25.38
N ILE A 26 15.71 -18.68 25.16
CA ILE A 26 15.34 -19.10 23.80
C ILE A 26 14.59 -17.99 23.07
N VAL A 27 13.63 -17.32 23.72
CA VAL A 27 12.88 -16.20 23.12
C VAL A 27 13.82 -15.05 22.72
N ALA A 28 14.82 -14.73 23.55
CA ALA A 28 15.80 -13.69 23.23
C ALA A 28 16.59 -13.99 21.94
N ILE A 29 17.01 -15.25 21.75
CA ILE A 29 17.72 -15.67 20.53
C ILE A 29 16.80 -15.56 19.30
N LEU A 30 15.54 -16.00 19.42
CA LEU A 30 14.57 -15.92 18.32
C LEU A 30 14.29 -14.47 17.91
N VAL A 31 14.07 -13.58 18.88
CA VAL A 31 13.81 -12.16 18.62
C VAL A 31 15.03 -11.47 18.00
N ALA A 32 16.23 -11.78 18.47
CA ALA A 32 17.47 -11.22 17.93
C ALA A 32 17.66 -11.49 16.42
N VAL A 33 17.25 -12.67 15.95
CA VAL A 33 17.31 -13.01 14.51
C VAL A 33 16.07 -12.51 13.75
N SER A 34 14.90 -12.46 14.38
CA SER A 34 13.63 -12.12 13.70
C SER A 34 13.49 -10.63 13.36
N ILE A 35 13.89 -9.73 14.26
CA ILE A 35 13.77 -8.27 14.05
C ILE A 35 14.47 -7.77 12.77
N PRO A 36 15.75 -8.10 12.50
CA PRO A 36 16.44 -7.59 11.31
C PRO A 36 15.88 -8.14 10.00
N ILE A 37 15.26 -9.33 10.01
CA ILE A 37 14.64 -9.91 8.82
C ILE A 37 13.35 -9.16 8.45
N MET A 38 12.56 -8.80 9.46
CA MET A 38 11.25 -8.17 9.25
C MET A 38 11.37 -6.73 8.69
N SER A 39 12.40 -5.97 9.05
CA SER A 39 12.56 -4.58 8.57
C SER A 39 12.67 -4.49 7.05
N GLY A 40 13.41 -5.40 6.41
CA GLY A 40 13.52 -5.45 4.95
C GLY A 40 12.23 -5.90 4.25
N GLN A 41 11.41 -6.72 4.90
CA GLN A 41 10.12 -7.16 4.35
C GLN A 41 9.06 -6.06 4.39
N VAL A 42 9.09 -5.19 5.40
CA VAL A 42 8.18 -4.05 5.50
C VAL A 42 8.40 -3.08 4.33
N GLN A 43 9.65 -2.76 3.98
CA GLN A 43 9.93 -1.88 2.83
C GLN A 43 9.43 -2.49 1.52
N LYS A 44 9.70 -3.79 1.29
CA LYS A 44 9.19 -4.49 0.10
C LYS A 44 7.66 -4.53 0.05
N ALA A 45 6.99 -4.68 1.20
CA ALA A 45 5.54 -4.63 1.24
C ALA A 45 5.01 -3.24 0.85
N LYS A 46 5.68 -2.16 1.25
CA LYS A 46 5.35 -0.79 0.82
C LYS A 46 5.55 -0.62 -0.69
N GLU A 47 6.66 -1.08 -1.24
CA GLU A 47 6.95 -1.04 -2.67
C GLU A 47 5.90 -1.79 -3.51
N VAL A 48 5.51 -3.00 -3.07
CA VAL A 48 4.48 -3.80 -3.74
C VAL A 48 3.12 -3.11 -3.67
N ARG A 49 2.78 -2.52 -2.51
CA ARG A 49 1.56 -1.75 -2.33
C ARG A 49 1.54 -0.51 -3.24
N ALA A 50 2.62 0.26 -3.27
CA ALA A 50 2.75 1.44 -4.12
C ALA A 50 2.57 1.08 -5.61
N LYS A 51 3.18 -0.01 -6.08
CA LYS A 51 2.96 -0.49 -7.46
C LYS A 51 1.51 -0.86 -7.75
N ALA A 52 0.83 -1.51 -6.81
CA ALA A 52 -0.58 -1.87 -6.96
C ALA A 52 -1.48 -0.63 -7.01
N GLU A 53 -1.28 0.33 -6.10
CA GLU A 53 -2.04 1.58 -6.06
C GLU A 53 -1.78 2.44 -7.31
N ALA A 54 -0.53 2.54 -7.79
CA ALA A 54 -0.20 3.23 -9.04
C ALA A 54 -0.93 2.61 -10.25
N ARG A 55 -1.09 1.29 -10.26
CA ARG A 55 -1.84 0.58 -11.30
C ARG A 55 -3.33 0.90 -11.24
N ILE A 56 -3.92 0.98 -10.04
CA ILE A 56 -5.32 1.36 -9.84
C ILE A 56 -5.53 2.79 -10.35
N LEU A 57 -4.65 3.73 -10.00
CA LEU A 57 -4.68 5.11 -10.47
C LEU A 57 -4.57 5.20 -11.99
N CYS A 58 -3.65 4.46 -12.60
CA CYS A 58 -3.47 4.42 -14.04
C CYS A 58 -4.72 3.89 -14.75
N MET A 59 -5.40 2.89 -14.17
CA MET A 59 -6.66 2.35 -14.70
C MET A 59 -7.80 3.38 -14.58
N ALA A 60 -7.89 4.06 -13.43
CA ALA A 60 -8.89 5.10 -13.20
C ALA A 60 -8.70 6.25 -14.20
N LEU A 61 -7.46 6.66 -14.46
CA LEU A 61 -7.15 7.63 -15.50
C LEU A 61 -7.59 7.14 -16.88
N TRP A 62 -7.28 5.89 -17.23
CA TRP A 62 -7.67 5.33 -18.53
C TRP A 62 -9.19 5.33 -18.73
N MET A 63 -9.96 5.00 -17.68
CA MET A 63 -11.42 5.08 -17.71
C MET A 63 -11.92 6.52 -17.83
N TYR A 64 -11.35 7.45 -17.07
CA TYR A 64 -11.69 8.88 -17.16
C TYR A 64 -11.45 9.44 -18.57
N LEU A 65 -10.30 9.12 -19.17
CA LEU A 65 -9.96 9.54 -20.53
C LEU A 65 -10.90 8.91 -21.57
N HIS A 66 -11.31 7.67 -21.37
CA HIS A 66 -12.26 7.01 -22.26
C HIS A 66 -13.63 7.68 -22.23
N ASP A 67 -14.12 8.06 -21.05
CA ASP A 67 -15.39 8.78 -20.90
C ASP A 67 -15.34 10.19 -21.50
N LEU A 68 -14.18 10.84 -21.51
CA LEU A 68 -13.96 12.12 -22.19
C LEU A 68 -13.93 11.95 -23.72
N ASP A 69 -13.29 10.90 -24.21
CA ASP A 69 -13.24 10.55 -25.64
C ASP A 69 -14.65 10.29 -26.20
N GLU A 70 -15.50 9.58 -25.46
CA GLU A 70 -16.91 9.39 -25.85
C GLU A 70 -17.71 10.70 -25.95
N GLN A 71 -17.27 11.74 -25.22
CA GLN A 71 -17.88 13.07 -25.24
C GLN A 71 -17.24 14.01 -26.28
N ASP A 72 -16.32 13.51 -27.12
CA ASP A 72 -15.55 14.29 -28.10
C ASP A 72 -14.69 15.38 -27.43
N ILE A 73 -14.26 15.13 -26.19
CA ILE A 73 -13.41 16.01 -25.39
C ILE A 73 -12.00 15.41 -25.36
N HIS A 74 -11.05 16.11 -25.99
CA HIS A 74 -9.63 15.75 -25.95
C HIS A 74 -8.85 16.80 -25.16
N PRO A 75 -8.70 16.64 -23.84
CA PRO A 75 -7.96 17.59 -23.02
C PRO A 75 -6.49 17.62 -23.43
N GLU A 76 -5.91 18.83 -23.48
CA GLU A 76 -4.47 18.95 -23.63
C GLU A 76 -3.74 18.47 -22.37
N SER A 77 -2.49 18.04 -22.53
CA SER A 77 -1.70 17.46 -21.44
C SER A 77 -1.56 18.37 -20.21
N TRP A 78 -1.55 19.69 -20.41
CA TRP A 78 -1.48 20.67 -19.33
C TRP A 78 -2.82 20.86 -18.60
N GLU A 79 -3.96 20.69 -19.28
CA GLU A 79 -5.29 20.75 -18.66
C GLU A 79 -5.49 19.55 -17.75
N LEU A 80 -5.16 18.35 -18.25
CA LEU A 80 -5.14 17.14 -17.43
C LEU A 80 -4.16 17.24 -16.25
N MET A 81 -2.99 17.84 -16.44
CA MET A 81 -2.07 18.07 -15.33
C MET A 81 -2.65 19.07 -14.31
N MET A 82 -3.45 20.05 -14.73
CA MET A 82 -4.07 21.00 -13.82
C MET A 82 -5.24 20.37 -13.04
N ASP A 83 -5.99 19.46 -13.67
CA ASP A 83 -7.12 18.75 -13.05
C ASP A 83 -6.68 17.57 -12.17
N LEU A 84 -5.57 16.92 -12.51
CA LEU A 84 -5.02 15.76 -11.78
C LEU A 84 -3.88 16.13 -10.84
N GLY A 85 -3.25 17.29 -11.07
CA GLY A 85 -2.03 17.70 -10.40
C GLY A 85 -2.29 18.19 -8.99
N GLY A 86 -1.55 17.61 -8.04
CA GLY A 86 -1.67 17.88 -6.62
C GLY A 86 -1.73 16.59 -5.81
N SER A 87 -1.81 16.72 -4.49
CA SER A 87 -2.18 15.60 -3.63
C SER A 87 -3.59 15.17 -4.01
N PHE A 88 -3.81 13.86 -4.10
CA PHE A 88 -5.08 13.23 -4.48
C PHE A 88 -6.27 13.75 -3.64
N ARG A 89 -6.01 14.27 -2.43
CA ARG A 89 -7.00 14.82 -1.49
C ARG A 89 -6.98 16.36 -1.34
N ASP A 90 -6.05 17.08 -1.95
CA ASP A 90 -6.00 18.57 -1.87
C ASP A 90 -6.98 19.25 -2.83
N LEU A 91 -7.39 18.54 -3.88
CA LEU A 91 -8.50 18.92 -4.74
C LEU A 91 -9.79 18.41 -4.08
N GLY A 92 -10.72 19.30 -3.75
CA GLY A 92 -11.99 18.92 -3.12
C GLY A 92 -12.84 17.91 -3.92
N GLU A 93 -12.53 17.74 -5.22
CA GLU A 93 -13.00 16.66 -6.10
C GLU A 93 -11.86 16.33 -7.08
N ASN A 94 -11.12 15.24 -6.88
CA ASN A 94 -10.22 14.72 -7.91
C ASN A 94 -11.09 13.96 -8.94
N PRO A 95 -10.99 14.25 -10.26
CA PRO A 95 -11.84 13.61 -11.26
C PRO A 95 -11.70 12.08 -11.28
N LEU A 96 -10.56 11.54 -10.80
CA LEU A 96 -10.33 10.10 -10.71
C LEU A 96 -11.07 9.42 -9.56
N GLU A 97 -11.57 10.15 -8.55
CA GLU A 97 -12.26 9.54 -7.40
C GLU A 97 -13.43 8.64 -7.82
N ASN A 98 -14.17 9.04 -8.86
CA ASN A 98 -15.31 8.28 -9.37
C ASN A 98 -14.92 7.04 -10.18
N TYR A 99 -13.65 6.93 -10.58
CA TYR A 99 -13.12 5.82 -11.39
C TYR A 99 -12.20 4.89 -10.59
N LEU A 100 -11.95 5.20 -9.32
CA LEU A 100 -11.17 4.34 -8.44
C LEU A 100 -11.97 3.08 -8.06
N ASP A 101 -11.42 1.92 -8.39
CA ASP A 101 -11.88 0.64 -7.87
C ASP A 101 -11.05 0.24 -6.64
N GLY A 102 -11.37 0.85 -5.49
CA GLY A 102 -10.77 0.51 -4.19
C GLY A 102 -10.29 1.70 -3.36
N GLU A 103 -9.78 1.40 -2.17
CA GLU A 103 -9.10 2.39 -1.32
C GLU A 103 -7.64 2.54 -1.75
N ILE A 104 -7.21 3.79 -1.93
CA ILE A 104 -5.80 4.15 -2.13
C ILE A 104 -5.26 4.85 -0.88
N SER A 105 -3.93 4.88 -0.73
CA SER A 105 -3.29 5.58 0.38
C SER A 105 -3.66 7.07 0.40
N GLU A 106 -3.65 7.68 1.60
CA GLU A 106 -3.94 9.12 1.75
C GLU A 106 -2.83 10.02 1.18
N ASP A 107 -1.62 9.48 1.07
CA ASP A 107 -0.42 10.17 0.59
C ASP A 107 -0.11 9.76 -0.84
N VAL A 108 -0.92 10.27 -1.77
CA VAL A 108 -0.81 10.01 -3.21
C VAL A 108 -0.73 11.34 -3.93
N SER A 109 0.29 11.52 -4.78
CA SER A 109 0.45 12.71 -5.61
C SER A 109 0.77 12.33 -7.05
N ILE A 110 0.07 12.90 -8.03
CA ILE A 110 0.36 12.67 -9.45
C ILE A 110 1.28 13.79 -9.94
N TYR A 111 2.43 13.44 -10.47
CA TYR A 111 3.46 14.39 -10.93
C TYR A 111 3.36 14.68 -12.42
N SER A 112 3.11 13.66 -13.23
CA SER A 112 3.00 13.82 -14.68
C SER A 112 2.15 12.73 -15.31
N VAL A 113 1.53 13.06 -16.43
CA VAL A 113 0.88 12.11 -17.32
C VAL A 113 1.68 12.05 -18.63
N TYR A 114 1.95 10.86 -19.12
CA TYR A 114 2.68 10.66 -20.37
C TYR A 114 1.70 10.67 -21.54
N TYR A 115 1.94 11.55 -22.51
CA TYR A 115 1.17 11.63 -23.76
C TYR A 115 2.07 11.29 -24.94
N SER A 116 1.53 10.54 -25.91
CA SER A 116 2.22 10.12 -27.11
C SER A 116 1.64 10.83 -28.32
N ASP A 117 2.39 11.79 -28.87
CA ASP A 117 2.00 12.52 -30.08
C ASP A 117 1.82 11.58 -31.28
N THR A 118 2.54 10.45 -31.30
CA THR A 118 2.43 9.48 -32.40
C THR A 118 1.16 8.65 -32.39
N LEU A 119 0.64 8.36 -31.19
CA LEU A 119 -0.57 7.55 -31.00
C LEU A 119 -1.79 8.43 -30.69
N GLU A 120 -1.60 9.74 -30.57
CA GLU A 120 -2.59 10.71 -30.10
C GLU A 120 -3.31 10.23 -28.83
N SER A 121 -2.53 9.64 -27.91
CA SER A 121 -3.08 8.93 -26.75
C SER A 121 -2.15 9.01 -25.54
N TYR A 122 -2.75 8.95 -24.35
CA TYR A 122 -2.03 8.87 -23.09
C TYR A 122 -1.44 7.46 -22.90
N GLU A 123 -0.20 7.38 -22.40
CA GLU A 123 0.54 6.12 -22.24
C GLU A 123 0.71 5.70 -20.77
N GLY A 124 0.60 6.62 -19.81
CA GLY A 124 0.76 6.31 -18.39
C GLY A 124 0.86 7.53 -17.48
N ILE A 125 1.23 7.28 -16.22
CA ILE A 125 1.40 8.28 -15.16
C ILE A 125 2.68 8.07 -14.36
N LEU A 126 3.19 9.17 -13.81
CA LEU A 126 4.17 9.20 -12.74
C LEU A 126 3.49 9.73 -11.48
N CYS A 127 3.54 8.95 -10.40
CA CYS A 127 2.96 9.33 -9.12
C CYS A 127 3.86 8.96 -7.94
N GLU A 128 3.72 9.68 -6.85
CA GLU A 128 4.28 9.33 -5.54
C GLU A 128 3.21 8.71 -4.67
N ILE A 129 3.53 7.60 -4.01
CA ILE A 129 2.64 6.89 -3.10
C ILE A 129 3.41 6.59 -1.81
N GLY A 130 3.08 7.31 -0.73
CA GLY A 130 3.73 7.16 0.57
C GLY A 130 5.24 7.40 0.53
N GLY A 131 5.69 8.36 -0.27
CA GLY A 131 7.11 8.68 -0.49
C GLY A 131 7.84 7.82 -1.53
N ILE A 132 7.14 6.92 -2.24
CA ILE A 132 7.73 6.07 -3.28
C ILE A 132 7.26 6.56 -4.65
N GLU A 133 8.18 6.91 -5.54
CA GLU A 133 7.87 7.31 -6.92
C GLU A 133 7.70 6.06 -7.79
N VAL A 134 6.53 5.97 -8.44
CA VAL A 134 6.13 4.85 -9.27
C VAL A 134 5.65 5.36 -10.63
N GLU A 135 6.18 4.76 -11.68
CA GLU A 135 5.70 4.91 -13.04
C GLU A 135 4.74 3.76 -13.36
N ALA A 136 3.55 4.09 -13.85
CA ALA A 136 2.53 3.13 -14.26
C ALA A 136 2.07 3.42 -15.69
N LEU A 137 2.27 2.47 -16.59
CA LEU A 137 1.88 2.55 -18.00
C LEU A 137 0.57 1.80 -18.24
N ILE A 138 -0.24 2.31 -19.17
CA ILE A 138 -1.50 1.69 -19.61
C ILE A 138 -1.27 0.30 -20.22
N SER A 139 -0.06 0.04 -20.74
CA SER A 139 0.38 -1.31 -21.15
C SER A 139 0.39 -2.34 -20.00
N GLY A 140 0.19 -1.90 -18.76
CA GLY A 140 0.19 -2.73 -17.56
C GLY A 140 1.57 -2.91 -16.93
N LYS A 141 2.59 -2.20 -17.43
CA LYS A 141 3.93 -2.15 -16.85
C LYS A 141 3.97 -1.13 -15.72
N THR A 142 4.48 -1.53 -14.55
CA THR A 142 4.63 -0.65 -13.38
C THR A 142 6.03 -0.78 -12.79
N GLU A 143 6.77 0.30 -12.72
CA GLU A 143 8.17 0.34 -12.25
C GLU A 143 8.35 1.38 -11.15
N ILE A 144 9.19 1.07 -10.16
CA ILE A 144 9.58 2.06 -9.15
C ILE A 144 10.71 2.87 -9.75
N VAL A 145 10.52 4.18 -9.77
CA VAL A 145 11.52 5.15 -10.25
C VAL A 145 12.44 5.54 -9.10
N ASN A 146 11.87 5.77 -7.91
CA ASN A 146 12.60 6.14 -6.71
C ASN A 146 11.97 5.47 -5.45
N PRO A 147 12.70 4.61 -4.73
CA PRO A 147 12.18 3.81 -3.61
C PRO A 147 12.13 4.51 -2.25
#